data_AF-A0A7V2ZH70-F1
#
_entry.id   AF-A0A7V2ZH70-F1
#
_cell.length_a   1.000
_cell.length_b   1.000
_cell.length_c   1.000
_cell.angle_alpha   90.00
_cell.angle_beta   90.00
_cell.angle_gamma   90.00
#
_symmetry.space_group_name_H-M   'P 1'
#
loop_
_entity.id
_entity.type
_entity.pdbx_description
1 polymer ?
#
loop_
_entity_poly.entity_id
_entity_poly.type
_entity_poly.pdbx_seq_one_letter_code
_entity_poly.pdbx_strand_id
1 'polypeptide(L)'
;MENNIDIVKRVLIIEDNEDTINDLKNEFDKAHIETICCRKYDDAENALRNNIPFDVVILDWYFVLDESCDYSIKILKELKNRFFVPVFVYTGHLPDFENKSEDELGYPKNMILGFDKTIGVNELRNKISEKLSNNLAYKLAVSYRNKIHSHLESIFFELNTSENISLGKVLKIIYGDGENIDWNNDIIITLLHRSLVSDDDFTKKISEILKNVNDGGQNDPDLNRKLLSKILYHYGKSDYIRNGDIVIIRNSDNNILVYGIVVTPDCDLETTKTRFINILEIRNVTDIAQNANEAKSIIKDFNNG
;
A
#
# COMPACT_ATOMS: atom_id res chain seq x y z
N MET A 1 4.52 11.68 -30.28
CA MET A 1 3.75 11.79 -29.03
C MET A 1 2.96 10.50 -28.91
N GLU A 2 3.46 9.53 -28.14
CA GLU A 2 2.67 8.36 -27.81
C GLU A 2 1.50 8.81 -26.95
N ASN A 3 0.28 8.44 -27.36
CA ASN A 3 -0.93 8.74 -26.60
C ASN A 3 -0.88 7.92 -25.30
N ASN A 4 -0.63 8.59 -24.17
CA ASN A 4 -0.66 8.02 -22.81
C ASN A 4 -2.01 7.41 -22.38
N ILE A 5 -2.99 7.33 -23.28
CA ILE A 5 -4.29 6.70 -23.08
C ILE A 5 -4.15 5.16 -23.00
N ASP A 6 -3.04 4.57 -23.46
CA ASP A 6 -2.80 3.12 -23.42
C ASP A 6 -2.57 2.51 -22.01
N ILE A 7 -2.51 3.33 -20.95
CA ILE A 7 -2.17 2.88 -19.60
C ILE A 7 -3.41 2.46 -18.79
N VAL A 8 -4.55 3.13 -18.99
CA VAL A 8 -5.80 2.85 -18.29
C VAL A 8 -6.66 1.93 -19.13
N LYS A 9 -6.97 0.75 -18.61
CA LYS A 9 -7.85 -0.23 -19.27
C LYS A 9 -9.24 -0.23 -18.69
N ARG A 10 -9.37 0.07 -17.39
CA ARG A 10 -10.67 0.03 -16.72
C ARG A 10 -10.88 1.11 -15.66
N VAL A 11 -12.05 1.72 -15.65
CA VAL A 11 -12.48 2.75 -14.69
C VAL A 11 -13.67 2.25 -13.87
N LEU A 12 -13.59 2.40 -12.55
CA LEU A 12 -14.72 2.22 -11.64
C LEU A 12 -15.45 3.56 -11.47
N ILE A 13 -16.71 3.62 -11.84
CA ILE A 13 -17.60 4.77 -11.73
C ILE A 13 -18.58 4.51 -10.60
N ILE A 14 -18.57 5.37 -9.58
CA ILE A 14 -19.47 5.34 -8.43
C ILE A 14 -20.29 6.62 -8.48
N GLU A 15 -21.51 6.50 -9.00
CA GLU A 15 -22.39 7.62 -9.36
C GLU A 15 -23.83 7.09 -9.38
N ASP A 16 -24.78 7.83 -8.79
CA ASP A 16 -26.18 7.42 -8.72
C ASP A 16 -27.06 8.07 -9.80
N ASN A 17 -26.61 9.18 -10.39
CA ASN A 17 -27.29 9.84 -11.50
C ASN A 17 -27.09 9.08 -12.83
N GLU A 18 -28.19 8.56 -13.39
CA GLU A 18 -28.16 7.73 -14.60
C GLU A 18 -27.66 8.45 -15.85
N ASP A 19 -28.01 9.72 -16.03
CA ASP A 19 -27.55 10.51 -17.17
C ASP A 19 -26.04 10.72 -17.12
N THR A 20 -25.52 11.06 -15.93
CA THR A 20 -24.08 11.23 -15.70
C THR A 20 -23.30 9.94 -15.96
N ILE A 21 -23.84 8.79 -15.52
CA ILE A 21 -23.25 7.48 -15.81
C ILE A 21 -23.21 7.20 -17.30
N ASN A 22 -24.31 7.45 -18.01
CA ASN A 22 -24.38 7.20 -19.44
C ASN A 22 -23.40 8.09 -20.20
N ASP A 23 -23.25 9.36 -19.82
CA ASP A 23 -22.27 10.27 -20.40
C ASP A 23 -20.84 9.81 -20.13
N LEU A 24 -20.52 9.41 -18.89
CA LEU A 24 -19.22 8.83 -18.53
C LEU A 24 -18.92 7.58 -19.35
N LYS A 25 -19.83 6.59 -19.37
CA LYS A 25 -19.68 5.37 -20.16
C LYS A 25 -19.39 5.67 -21.62
N ASN A 26 -20.23 6.49 -22.25
CA ASN A 26 -20.09 6.84 -23.66
C ASN A 26 -18.73 7.48 -23.96
N GLU A 27 -18.21 8.32 -23.07
CA GLU A 27 -16.95 9.01 -23.29
C GLU A 27 -15.72 8.11 -23.05
N PHE A 28 -15.76 7.21 -22.06
CA PHE A 28 -14.69 6.24 -21.84
C PHE A 28 -14.70 5.10 -22.87
N ASP A 29 -15.87 4.66 -23.34
CA ASP A 29 -16.02 3.64 -24.38
C ASP A 29 -15.43 4.11 -25.72
N LYS A 30 -15.61 5.39 -26.09
CA LYS A 30 -14.96 6.01 -27.27
C LYS A 30 -13.42 5.94 -27.20
N ALA A 31 -12.86 5.92 -26.00
CA ALA A 31 -11.43 5.79 -25.76
C ALA A 31 -10.99 4.33 -25.59
N HIS A 32 -11.88 3.36 -25.81
CA HIS A 32 -11.66 1.92 -25.60
C HIS A 32 -11.28 1.55 -24.15
N ILE A 33 -11.83 2.30 -23.18
CA ILE A 33 -11.64 2.06 -21.75
C ILE A 33 -12.89 1.41 -21.19
N GLU A 34 -12.75 0.24 -20.55
CA GLU A 34 -13.87 -0.46 -19.94
C GLU A 34 -14.38 0.28 -18.69
N THR A 35 -15.70 0.28 -18.47
CA THR A 35 -16.31 0.94 -17.32
C THR A 35 -17.07 -0.05 -16.44
N ILE A 36 -16.84 0.03 -15.12
CA ILE A 36 -17.63 -0.66 -14.10
C ILE A 36 -18.46 0.41 -13.41
N CYS A 37 -19.79 0.28 -13.41
CA CYS A 37 -20.66 1.31 -12.86
C CYS A 37 -21.43 0.80 -11.64
N CYS A 38 -21.30 1.52 -10.54
CA CYS A 38 -21.97 1.25 -9.27
C CYS A 38 -22.98 2.36 -9.01
N ARG A 39 -24.27 2.04 -9.08
CA ARG A 39 -25.39 2.99 -8.89
C ARG A 39 -25.85 3.07 -7.44
N LYS A 40 -25.61 2.01 -6.68
CA LYS A 40 -25.98 1.89 -5.28
C LYS A 40 -24.76 1.60 -4.43
N TYR A 41 -24.86 1.92 -3.15
CA TYR A 41 -23.81 1.62 -2.18
C TYR A 41 -23.42 0.14 -2.18
N ASP A 42 -24.39 -0.77 -2.20
CA ASP A 42 -24.14 -2.21 -2.23
C ASP A 42 -23.38 -2.65 -3.50
N ASP A 43 -23.59 -1.99 -4.64
CA ASP A 43 -22.86 -2.28 -5.87
C ASP A 43 -21.38 -1.90 -5.72
N ALA A 44 -21.12 -0.73 -5.13
CA ALA A 44 -19.77 -0.26 -4.86
C ALA A 44 -19.07 -1.19 -3.85
N GLU A 45 -19.76 -1.56 -2.77
CA GLU A 45 -19.21 -2.48 -1.78
C GLU A 45 -18.89 -3.85 -2.39
N ASN A 46 -19.78 -4.40 -3.22
CA ASN A 46 -19.56 -5.66 -3.92
C ASN A 46 -18.38 -5.58 -4.89
N ALA A 47 -18.22 -4.48 -5.64
CA ALA A 47 -17.09 -4.29 -6.53
C ALA A 47 -15.75 -4.28 -5.77
N LEU A 48 -15.71 -3.62 -4.60
CA LEU A 48 -14.52 -3.55 -3.74
C LEU A 48 -14.23 -4.87 -3.02
N ARG A 49 -15.25 -5.62 -2.60
CA ARG A 49 -15.09 -6.91 -1.90
C ARG A 49 -14.63 -8.03 -2.83
N ASN A 50 -15.14 -8.07 -4.06
CA ASN A 50 -14.82 -9.11 -5.03
C ASN A 50 -13.52 -8.86 -5.80
N ASN A 51 -12.73 -7.85 -5.41
CA ASN A 51 -11.46 -7.47 -6.05
C ASN A 51 -11.57 -7.34 -7.57
N ILE A 52 -12.68 -6.75 -8.06
CA ILE A 52 -12.81 -6.48 -9.49
C ILE A 52 -11.67 -5.54 -9.90
N PRO A 53 -10.84 -5.86 -10.90
CA PRO A 53 -9.69 -5.04 -11.22
C PRO A 53 -10.14 -3.76 -11.93
N PHE A 54 -9.62 -2.62 -11.51
CA PHE A 54 -9.78 -1.29 -12.12
C PHE A 54 -8.52 -0.47 -11.89
N ASP A 55 -8.26 0.53 -12.74
CA ASP A 55 -7.04 1.36 -12.72
C ASP A 55 -7.29 2.73 -12.09
N VAL A 56 -8.53 3.20 -12.11
CA VAL A 56 -8.95 4.53 -11.66
C VAL A 56 -10.36 4.45 -11.07
N VAL A 57 -10.65 5.29 -10.08
CA VAL A 57 -12.01 5.48 -9.55
C VAL A 57 -12.50 6.89 -9.87
N ILE A 58 -13.74 7.00 -10.36
CA ILE A 58 -14.52 8.24 -10.42
C ILE A 58 -15.63 8.12 -9.37
N LEU A 59 -15.73 9.10 -8.48
CA LEU A 59 -16.62 9.06 -7.31
C LEU A 59 -17.47 10.31 -7.24
N ASP A 60 -18.80 10.18 -7.19
CA ASP A 60 -19.64 11.30 -6.77
C ASP A 60 -19.47 11.54 -5.26
N TRP A 61 -19.33 12.80 -4.89
CA TRP A 61 -19.12 13.18 -3.49
C TRP A 61 -20.35 12.93 -2.62
N TYR A 62 -21.56 13.16 -3.16
CA TYR A 62 -22.83 12.96 -2.46
C TYR A 62 -23.56 11.71 -2.98
N PHE A 63 -22.79 10.66 -3.25
CA PHE A 63 -23.29 9.42 -3.83
C PHE A 63 -24.45 8.82 -3.00
N VAL A 64 -25.63 8.71 -3.60
CA VAL A 64 -26.89 8.15 -3.03
C VAL A 64 -27.49 8.93 -1.86
N LEU A 65 -26.70 9.71 -1.12
CA LEU A 65 -27.15 10.48 0.03
C LEU A 65 -27.21 11.97 -0.33
N ASP A 66 -28.43 12.45 -0.60
CA ASP A 66 -28.67 13.87 -0.72
C ASP A 66 -28.15 14.58 0.55
N GLU A 67 -27.31 15.61 0.35
CA GLU A 67 -26.71 16.45 1.40
C GLU A 67 -25.66 15.76 2.31
N SER A 68 -25.22 14.52 2.03
CA SER A 68 -24.18 13.85 2.82
C SER A 68 -23.14 13.11 1.96
N CYS A 69 -21.89 13.17 2.41
CA CYS A 69 -20.76 12.44 1.80
C CYS A 69 -20.36 11.18 2.58
N ASP A 70 -21.17 10.72 3.54
CA ASP A 70 -20.81 9.61 4.43
C ASP A 70 -20.50 8.31 3.68
N TYR A 71 -21.24 8.01 2.61
CA TYR A 71 -20.98 6.85 1.77
C TYR A 71 -19.68 7.00 0.98
N SER A 72 -19.43 8.17 0.42
CA SER A 72 -18.17 8.45 -0.29
C SER A 72 -16.97 8.33 0.65
N ILE A 73 -17.05 8.83 1.89
CA ILE A 73 -15.99 8.66 2.90
C ILE A 73 -15.79 7.19 3.27
N LYS A 74 -16.86 6.40 3.45
CA LYS A 74 -16.74 4.95 3.72
C LYS A 74 -16.07 4.22 2.57
N ILE A 75 -16.44 4.54 1.33
CA ILE A 75 -15.85 3.97 0.11
C ILE A 75 -14.36 4.33 0.01
N LEU A 76 -13.98 5.57 0.28
CA LEU A 76 -12.58 6.00 0.32
C LEU A 76 -11.76 5.21 1.34
N LYS A 77 -12.29 4.99 2.54
CA LYS A 77 -11.62 4.19 3.58
C LYS A 77 -11.42 2.74 3.14
N GLU A 78 -12.43 2.12 2.53
CA GLU A 78 -12.30 0.75 1.98
C GLU A 78 -11.29 0.69 0.83
N LEU A 79 -11.31 1.69 -0.07
CA LEU A 79 -10.32 1.82 -1.14
C LEU A 79 -8.90 1.90 -0.58
N LYS A 80 -8.65 2.74 0.43
CA LYS A 80 -7.32 2.91 1.03
C LYS A 80 -6.76 1.61 1.60
N ASN A 81 -7.63 0.77 2.16
CA ASN A 81 -7.22 -0.48 2.80
C ASN A 81 -6.92 -1.61 1.80
N ARG A 82 -7.40 -1.52 0.56
CA ARG A 82 -7.38 -2.63 -0.40
C ARG A 82 -6.69 -2.29 -1.72
N PHE A 83 -6.72 -1.03 -2.15
CA PHE A 83 -6.33 -0.60 -3.48
C PHE A 83 -5.44 0.64 -3.43
N PHE A 84 -4.29 0.55 -4.11
CA PHE A 84 -3.47 1.72 -4.41
C PHE A 84 -3.90 2.31 -5.76
N VAL A 85 -4.85 3.24 -5.75
CA VAL A 85 -5.57 3.71 -6.94
C VAL A 85 -5.81 5.23 -6.91
N PRO A 86 -5.64 5.97 -8.01
CA PRO A 86 -6.10 7.35 -8.09
C PRO A 86 -7.63 7.44 -7.99
N VAL A 87 -8.13 8.36 -7.18
CA VAL A 87 -9.56 8.68 -7.06
C VAL A 87 -9.82 10.09 -7.61
N PHE A 88 -10.82 10.22 -8.46
CA PHE A 88 -11.29 11.50 -8.99
C PHE A 88 -12.72 11.75 -8.52
N VAL A 89 -12.88 12.70 -7.61
CA VAL A 89 -14.19 13.13 -7.14
C VAL A 89 -14.81 14.03 -8.20
N TYR A 90 -15.96 13.65 -8.74
CA TYR A 90 -16.67 14.41 -9.77
C TYR A 90 -18.02 14.86 -9.21
N THR A 91 -18.15 16.14 -8.86
CA THR A 91 -19.25 16.61 -8.02
C THR A 91 -19.70 18.04 -8.38
N GLY A 92 -20.95 18.38 -8.08
CA GLY A 92 -21.42 19.78 -8.08
C GLY A 92 -21.09 20.54 -6.79
N HIS A 93 -20.54 19.85 -5.78
CA HIS A 93 -20.23 20.38 -4.45
C HIS A 93 -18.71 20.42 -4.21
N LEU A 94 -17.94 20.87 -5.21
CA LEU A 94 -16.47 20.84 -5.15
C LEU A 94 -15.88 21.52 -3.91
N PRO A 95 -16.35 22.72 -3.48
CA PRO A 95 -15.84 23.36 -2.26
C PRO A 95 -16.01 22.51 -1.00
N ASP A 96 -17.10 21.74 -0.89
CA ASP A 96 -17.37 20.89 0.27
C ASP A 96 -16.35 19.76 0.37
N PHE A 97 -15.95 19.19 -0.76
CA PHE A 97 -14.87 18.21 -0.85
C PHE A 97 -13.50 18.84 -0.53
N GLU A 98 -13.16 19.97 -1.15
CA GLU A 98 -11.84 20.60 -1.01
C GLU A 98 -11.54 21.06 0.43
N ASN A 99 -12.58 21.43 1.17
CA ASN A 99 -12.48 21.83 2.58
C ASN A 99 -12.16 20.66 3.54
N LYS A 100 -12.22 19.40 3.08
CA LYS A 100 -11.93 18.24 3.92
C LYS A 100 -10.44 18.05 4.17
N SER A 101 -10.09 17.73 5.42
CA SER A 101 -8.73 17.31 5.78
C SER A 101 -8.44 15.88 5.30
N GLU A 102 -7.15 15.51 5.23
CA GLU A 102 -6.74 14.14 4.83
C GLU A 102 -7.30 13.08 5.79
N ASP A 103 -7.33 13.42 7.09
CA ASP A 103 -7.86 12.54 8.15
C ASP A 103 -9.38 12.32 8.00
N GLU A 104 -10.14 13.37 7.64
CA GLU A 104 -11.57 13.26 7.38
C GLU A 104 -11.87 12.43 6.13
N LEU A 105 -11.12 12.65 5.05
CA LEU A 105 -11.25 11.88 3.81
C LEU A 105 -10.93 10.40 4.04
N GLY A 106 -10.00 10.11 4.96
CA GLY A 106 -9.48 8.76 5.13
C GLY A 106 -8.74 8.26 3.88
N TYR A 107 -8.25 9.17 3.03
CA TYR A 107 -7.55 8.88 1.77
C TYR A 107 -6.42 9.88 1.54
N PRO A 108 -5.24 9.47 1.03
CA PRO A 108 -4.11 10.39 0.82
C PRO A 108 -4.44 11.52 -0.17
N LYS A 109 -4.20 12.80 0.17
CA LYS A 109 -4.54 13.96 -0.67
C LYS A 109 -3.81 13.99 -2.01
N ASN A 110 -2.62 13.43 -2.08
CA ASN A 110 -1.87 13.30 -3.34
C ASN A 110 -2.44 12.23 -4.27
N MET A 111 -3.38 11.40 -3.78
CA MET A 111 -4.02 10.33 -4.53
C MET A 111 -5.50 10.57 -4.87
N ILE A 112 -6.05 11.71 -4.46
CA ILE A 112 -7.45 12.10 -4.69
C ILE A 112 -7.54 13.54 -5.18
N LEU A 113 -8.33 13.77 -6.23
CA LEU A 113 -8.54 15.10 -6.81
C LEU A 113 -10.02 15.35 -7.06
N GLY A 114 -10.47 16.59 -6.84
CA GLY A 114 -11.83 17.01 -7.10
C GLY A 114 -11.98 17.73 -8.45
N PHE A 115 -13.10 17.51 -9.10
CA PHE A 115 -13.52 18.18 -10.33
C PHE A 115 -14.99 18.56 -10.24
N ASP A 116 -15.29 19.77 -10.67
CA ASP A 116 -16.65 20.27 -10.72
C ASP A 116 -17.42 19.68 -11.92
N LYS A 117 -18.68 19.26 -11.73
CA LYS A 117 -19.54 18.72 -12.81
C LYS A 117 -19.73 19.69 -13.99
N THR A 118 -19.54 20.99 -13.79
CA THR A 118 -19.60 22.02 -14.85
C THR A 118 -18.53 21.87 -15.95
N ILE A 119 -17.41 21.20 -15.71
CA ILE A 119 -16.35 21.03 -16.74
C ILE A 119 -16.78 20.06 -17.84
N GLY A 120 -17.79 19.23 -17.57
CA GLY A 120 -18.27 18.20 -18.48
C GLY A 120 -17.33 16.99 -18.57
N VAL A 121 -17.89 15.87 -19.04
CA VAL A 121 -17.26 14.55 -18.99
C VAL A 121 -16.02 14.43 -19.91
N ASN A 122 -16.03 15.07 -21.08
CA ASN A 122 -14.88 15.05 -21.98
C ASN A 122 -13.67 15.78 -21.36
N GLU A 123 -13.90 16.95 -20.76
CA GLU A 123 -12.82 17.67 -20.07
C GLU A 123 -12.32 16.88 -18.86
N LEU A 124 -13.22 16.24 -18.09
CA LEU A 124 -12.85 15.33 -17.01
C LEU A 124 -11.92 14.21 -17.51
N ARG A 125 -12.28 13.51 -18.60
CA ARG A 125 -11.44 12.42 -19.18
C ARG A 125 -10.05 12.94 -19.59
N ASN A 126 -10.00 14.12 -20.21
CA ASN A 126 -8.73 14.73 -20.62
C ASN A 126 -7.88 15.12 -19.41
N LYS A 127 -8.46 15.70 -18.36
CA LYS A 127 -7.76 16.04 -17.11
C LYS A 127 -7.29 14.79 -16.37
N ILE A 128 -8.08 13.72 -16.33
CA ILE A 128 -7.66 12.43 -15.78
C ILE A 128 -6.44 11.93 -16.54
N SER A 129 -6.51 11.88 -17.87
CA SER A 129 -5.41 11.43 -18.73
C SER A 129 -4.13 12.26 -18.53
N GLU A 130 -4.26 13.59 -18.44
CA GLU A 130 -3.16 14.51 -18.16
C GLU A 130 -2.56 14.25 -16.76
N LYS A 131 -3.39 14.12 -15.73
CA LYS A 131 -2.93 13.88 -14.35
C LYS A 131 -2.23 12.54 -14.22
N LEU A 132 -2.74 11.49 -14.85
CA LEU A 132 -2.08 10.19 -14.90
C LEU A 132 -0.73 10.29 -15.65
N SER A 133 -0.65 11.14 -16.67
CA SER A 133 0.57 11.39 -17.44
C SER A 133 1.62 12.25 -16.71
N ASN A 134 1.23 13.00 -15.69
CA ASN A 134 2.12 13.98 -15.03
C ASN A 134 2.39 13.65 -13.56
N ASN A 135 1.51 12.91 -12.89
CA ASN A 135 1.69 12.51 -11.49
C ASN A 135 2.40 11.15 -11.39
N LEU A 136 3.59 11.15 -10.79
CA LEU A 136 4.42 9.97 -10.64
C LEU A 136 3.74 8.87 -9.80
N ALA A 137 3.04 9.23 -8.73
CA ALA A 137 2.33 8.26 -7.89
C ALA A 137 1.23 7.54 -8.69
N TYR A 138 0.57 8.25 -9.61
CA TYR A 138 -0.45 7.69 -10.49
C TYR A 138 0.14 6.74 -11.53
N LYS A 139 1.25 7.13 -12.17
CA LYS A 139 1.97 6.24 -13.09
C LYS A 139 2.39 4.95 -12.40
N LEU A 140 3.00 5.07 -11.21
CA LEU A 140 3.41 3.91 -10.41
C LEU A 140 2.21 3.02 -10.08
N ALA A 141 1.09 3.60 -9.61
CA ALA A 141 -0.11 2.84 -9.25
C ALA A 141 -0.67 2.02 -10.40
N VAL A 142 -0.70 2.57 -11.63
CA VAL A 142 -1.24 1.84 -12.80
C VAL A 142 -0.22 0.86 -13.37
N SER A 143 1.06 1.24 -13.51
CA SER A 143 2.11 0.34 -13.98
C SER A 143 2.28 -0.87 -13.06
N TYR A 144 2.22 -0.67 -11.74
CA TYR A 144 2.34 -1.73 -10.75
C TYR A 144 1.18 -2.73 -10.88
N ARG A 145 -0.08 -2.27 -10.90
CA ARG A 145 -1.25 -3.17 -11.02
C ARG A 145 -1.27 -3.98 -12.31
N ASN A 146 -0.93 -3.36 -13.43
CA ASN A 146 -0.85 -4.06 -14.72
C ASN A 146 0.20 -5.18 -14.75
N LYS A 147 1.24 -5.10 -13.91
CA LYS A 147 2.37 -6.04 -13.90
C LYS A 147 2.32 -7.05 -12.76
N ILE A 148 1.79 -6.71 -11.59
CA ILE A 148 1.74 -7.62 -10.43
C ILE A 148 1.07 -8.94 -10.79
N HIS A 149 -0.09 -8.90 -11.45
CA HIS A 149 -0.87 -10.11 -11.66
C HIS A 149 -0.10 -11.13 -12.51
N SER A 150 0.48 -10.69 -13.63
CA SER A 150 1.29 -11.55 -14.49
C SER A 150 2.58 -12.02 -13.83
N HIS A 151 3.19 -11.21 -12.96
CA HIS A 151 4.39 -11.58 -12.22
C HIS A 151 4.09 -12.57 -11.09
N LEU A 152 2.98 -12.39 -10.36
CA LEU A 152 2.47 -13.36 -9.39
C LEU A 152 2.22 -14.71 -10.07
N GLU A 153 1.56 -14.70 -11.23
CA GLU A 153 1.33 -15.93 -12.00
C GLU A 153 2.65 -16.55 -12.47
N SER A 154 3.59 -15.77 -13.00
CA SER A 154 4.92 -16.26 -13.39
C SER A 154 5.64 -16.91 -12.20
N ILE A 155 5.62 -16.27 -11.03
CA ILE A 155 6.22 -16.81 -9.81
C ILE A 155 5.51 -18.11 -9.39
N PHE A 156 4.17 -18.18 -9.44
CA PHE A 156 3.47 -19.41 -9.13
C PHE A 156 3.80 -20.53 -10.11
N PHE A 157 3.96 -20.23 -11.41
CA PHE A 157 4.44 -21.19 -12.38
C PHE A 157 5.88 -21.63 -12.06
N GLU A 158 6.80 -20.70 -11.79
CA GLU A 158 8.19 -21.00 -11.39
C GLU A 158 8.25 -21.87 -10.13
N LEU A 159 7.50 -21.53 -9.09
CA LEU A 159 7.39 -22.33 -7.87
C LEU A 159 6.81 -23.73 -8.15
N ASN A 160 5.98 -23.87 -9.17
CA ASN A 160 5.40 -25.14 -9.61
C ASN A 160 6.28 -25.91 -10.62
N THR A 161 7.37 -25.33 -11.13
CA THR A 161 8.34 -26.02 -12.00
C THR A 161 9.35 -26.89 -11.25
N SER A 162 9.40 -26.77 -9.92
CA SER A 162 10.23 -27.67 -9.10
C SER A 162 9.59 -29.07 -9.09
N GLU A 163 10.14 -29.98 -9.91
CA GLU A 163 9.67 -31.36 -10.01
C GLU A 163 9.51 -31.99 -8.60
N ASN A 164 8.33 -32.58 -8.34
CA ASN A 164 7.95 -33.29 -7.12
C ASN A 164 7.59 -32.46 -5.87
N ILE A 165 7.47 -31.14 -5.95
CA ILE A 165 6.98 -30.32 -4.83
C ILE A 165 5.62 -29.70 -5.21
N SER A 166 4.55 -30.04 -4.47
CA SER A 166 3.26 -29.41 -4.73
C SER A 166 3.31 -27.92 -4.36
N LEU A 167 2.72 -27.05 -5.18
CA LEU A 167 2.57 -25.64 -4.85
C LEU A 167 1.96 -25.46 -3.44
N GLY A 168 1.02 -26.31 -3.05
CA GLY A 168 0.47 -26.34 -1.69
C GLY A 168 1.51 -26.67 -0.59
N LYS A 169 2.52 -27.50 -0.85
CA LYS A 169 3.65 -27.74 0.08
C LYS A 169 4.61 -26.55 0.12
N VAL A 170 4.91 -25.93 -1.03
CA VAL A 170 5.72 -24.71 -1.10
C VAL A 170 5.04 -23.57 -0.33
N LEU A 171 3.75 -23.35 -0.59
CA LEU A 171 2.94 -22.39 0.13
C LEU A 171 2.82 -22.76 1.62
N LYS A 172 2.72 -24.03 2.00
CA LYS A 172 2.76 -24.41 3.43
C LYS A 172 4.11 -24.11 4.10
N ILE A 173 5.23 -24.21 3.37
CA ILE A 173 6.56 -23.84 3.89
C ILE A 173 6.68 -22.32 4.05
N ILE A 174 6.12 -21.56 3.10
CA ILE A 174 6.16 -20.08 3.09
C ILE A 174 5.17 -19.48 4.10
N TYR A 175 3.95 -20.04 4.16
CA TYR A 175 2.83 -19.61 5.00
C TYR A 175 2.77 -20.24 6.37
N GLY A 176 3.63 -21.20 6.64
CA GLY A 176 3.55 -22.04 7.82
C GLY A 176 2.31 -22.95 7.79
N ASP A 177 2.20 -23.79 8.80
CA ASP A 177 1.04 -24.63 9.13
C ASP A 177 0.02 -23.93 10.05
N GLY A 178 0.19 -22.63 10.28
CA GLY A 178 -0.59 -21.85 11.25
C GLY A 178 -0.01 -21.88 12.66
N GLU A 179 1.06 -22.64 12.92
CA GLU A 179 1.72 -22.75 14.22
C GLU A 179 3.15 -22.17 14.27
N ASN A 180 3.80 -21.90 13.13
CA ASN A 180 5.17 -21.39 13.04
C ASN A 180 5.34 -20.22 12.08
N ILE A 181 6.45 -19.48 12.27
CA ILE A 181 6.76 -18.12 11.79
C ILE A 181 6.14 -17.77 10.43
N ASP A 182 5.51 -16.60 10.40
CA ASP A 182 5.01 -15.97 9.19
C ASP A 182 6.18 -15.40 8.36
N TRP A 183 6.86 -16.31 7.63
CA TRP A 183 7.86 -16.03 6.58
C TRP A 183 7.21 -15.48 5.29
N ASN A 184 5.87 -15.35 5.27
CA ASN A 184 5.06 -15.11 4.08
C ASN A 184 5.40 -13.87 3.31
N ASN A 185 5.40 -12.76 4.03
CA ASN A 185 5.53 -11.48 3.39
C ASN A 185 6.95 -11.37 2.84
N ASP A 186 7.97 -11.73 3.61
CA ASP A 186 9.35 -11.54 3.16
C ASP A 186 9.74 -12.42 1.98
N ILE A 187 9.35 -13.70 1.94
CA ILE A 187 9.73 -14.57 0.81
C ILE A 187 8.96 -14.22 -0.46
N ILE A 188 7.63 -14.07 -0.39
CA ILE A 188 6.83 -13.76 -1.59
C ILE A 188 7.05 -12.33 -2.05
N ILE A 189 7.18 -11.36 -1.13
CA ILE A 189 7.57 -9.99 -1.50
C ILE A 189 8.98 -9.99 -2.07
N THR A 190 9.92 -10.76 -1.55
CA THR A 190 11.28 -10.85 -2.13
C THR A 190 11.25 -11.49 -3.52
N LEU A 191 10.46 -12.54 -3.74
CA LEU A 191 10.31 -13.16 -5.06
C LEU A 191 9.60 -12.23 -6.04
N LEU A 192 8.53 -11.56 -5.63
CA LEU A 192 7.84 -10.52 -6.41
C LEU A 192 8.76 -9.37 -6.75
N HIS A 193 9.49 -8.86 -5.76
CA HIS A 193 10.43 -7.78 -5.95
C HIS A 193 11.57 -8.19 -6.89
N ARG A 194 12.13 -9.40 -6.73
CA ARG A 194 13.14 -9.93 -7.65
C ARG A 194 12.60 -10.09 -9.06
N SER A 195 11.42 -10.68 -9.23
CA SER A 195 10.78 -10.87 -10.53
C SER A 195 10.51 -9.52 -11.22
N LEU A 196 9.94 -8.55 -10.49
CA LEU A 196 9.69 -7.20 -11.00
C LEU A 196 10.99 -6.47 -11.38
N VAL A 197 12.02 -6.51 -10.51
CA VAL A 197 13.32 -5.86 -10.78
C VAL A 197 14.12 -6.58 -11.88
N SER A 198 13.81 -7.84 -12.17
CA SER A 198 14.38 -8.58 -13.30
C SER A 198 13.63 -8.40 -14.62
N ASP A 199 12.41 -7.84 -14.62
CA ASP A 199 11.70 -7.46 -15.84
C ASP A 199 12.32 -6.17 -16.40
N ASP A 200 12.98 -6.29 -17.55
CA ASP A 200 13.65 -5.17 -18.24
C ASP A 200 12.67 -4.06 -18.66
N ASP A 201 11.44 -4.41 -19.08
CA ASP A 201 10.41 -3.45 -19.48
C ASP A 201 9.85 -2.71 -18.26
N PHE A 202 9.61 -3.43 -17.16
CA PHE A 202 9.23 -2.81 -15.89
C PHE A 202 10.34 -1.89 -15.37
N THR A 203 11.57 -2.38 -15.29
CA THR A 203 12.72 -1.62 -14.77
C THR A 203 13.00 -0.40 -15.61
N LYS A 204 12.89 -0.50 -16.95
CA LYS A 204 13.04 0.64 -17.86
C LYS A 204 11.92 1.67 -17.67
N LYS A 205 10.65 1.25 -17.61
CA LYS A 205 9.50 2.14 -17.35
C LYS A 205 9.62 2.86 -16.01
N ILE A 206 9.92 2.12 -14.94
CA ILE A 206 10.12 2.71 -13.61
C ILE A 206 11.31 3.68 -13.63
N SER A 207 12.43 3.31 -14.25
CA SER A 207 13.61 4.19 -14.36
C SER A 207 13.30 5.48 -15.14
N GLU A 208 12.52 5.41 -16.20
CA GLU A 208 12.06 6.59 -16.96
C GLU A 208 11.11 7.46 -16.14
N ILE A 209 10.20 6.86 -15.36
CA ILE A 209 9.34 7.58 -14.42
C ILE A 209 10.20 8.32 -13.38
N LEU A 210 11.16 7.63 -12.77
CA LEU A 210 12.02 8.18 -11.71
C LEU A 210 13.00 9.25 -12.21
N LYS A 211 13.52 9.14 -13.44
CA LYS A 211 14.38 10.18 -14.06
C LYS A 211 13.71 11.54 -14.19
N ASN A 212 12.37 11.59 -14.18
CA ASN A 212 11.59 12.81 -14.26
C ASN A 212 11.22 13.39 -12.88
N VAL A 213 11.68 12.76 -11.79
CA VAL A 213 11.58 13.33 -10.44
C VAL A 213 12.56 14.50 -10.36
N ASN A 214 12.07 15.72 -10.21
CA ASN A 214 12.93 16.86 -9.90
C ASN A 214 13.41 16.71 -8.45
N ASP A 215 14.73 16.60 -8.23
CA ASP A 215 15.40 16.62 -6.91
C ASP A 215 15.31 17.98 -6.18
N GLY A 216 14.34 18.82 -6.55
CA GLY A 216 14.15 20.17 -6.01
C GLY A 216 13.67 20.23 -4.56
N GLY A 217 13.40 19.08 -3.93
CA GLY A 217 13.12 19.00 -2.50
C GLY A 217 14.42 19.04 -1.71
N GLN A 218 14.53 19.94 -0.72
CA GLN A 218 15.60 19.85 0.27
C GLN A 218 15.59 18.43 0.86
N ASN A 219 16.76 17.81 0.86
CA ASN A 219 16.99 16.47 1.38
C ASN A 219 16.70 16.48 2.89
N ASP A 220 15.43 16.30 3.28
CA ASP A 220 14.97 16.35 4.66
C ASP A 220 15.41 15.06 5.37
N PRO A 221 16.42 15.14 6.26
CA PRO A 221 16.95 13.95 6.93
C PRO A 221 15.90 13.27 7.81
N ASP A 222 14.93 14.04 8.33
CA ASP A 222 13.85 13.52 9.17
C ASP A 222 12.81 12.77 8.33
N LEU A 223 12.49 13.27 7.14
CA LEU A 223 11.66 12.55 6.19
C LEU A 223 12.34 11.25 5.74
N ASN A 224 13.63 11.31 5.40
CA ASN A 224 14.41 10.13 5.01
C ASN A 224 14.46 9.10 6.13
N ARG A 225 14.68 9.52 7.38
CA ARG A 225 14.65 8.64 8.55
C ARG A 225 13.26 8.00 8.74
N LYS A 226 12.17 8.75 8.59
CA LYS A 226 10.80 8.22 8.68
C LYS A 226 10.50 7.20 7.56
N LEU A 227 10.93 7.47 6.34
CA LEU A 227 10.79 6.55 5.20
C LEU A 227 11.59 5.27 5.40
N LEU A 228 12.86 5.38 5.78
CA LEU A 228 13.72 4.23 6.12
C LEU A 228 13.13 3.41 7.26
N SER A 229 12.61 4.06 8.30
CA SER A 229 11.96 3.37 9.42
C SER A 229 10.72 2.60 8.97
N LYS A 230 9.91 3.16 8.05
CA LYS A 230 8.76 2.44 7.49
C LYS A 230 9.16 1.24 6.65
N ILE A 231 10.27 1.32 5.90
CA ILE A 231 10.77 0.21 5.08
C ILE A 231 11.36 -0.89 5.96
N LEU A 232 12.12 -0.52 7.00
CA LEU A 232 12.85 -1.45 7.85
C LEU A 232 11.97 -2.13 8.92
N TYR A 233 10.91 -1.46 9.38
CA TYR A 233 10.07 -1.94 10.50
C TYR A 233 8.63 -2.25 10.08
N HIS A 234 8.37 -2.51 8.79
CA HIS A 234 7.08 -3.04 8.36
C HIS A 234 6.99 -4.53 8.68
N TYR A 235 6.25 -4.88 9.72
CA TYR A 235 5.90 -6.26 10.03
C TYR A 235 4.40 -6.46 9.83
N GLY A 236 4.03 -7.61 9.26
CA GLY A 236 2.62 -8.04 9.21
C GLY A 236 2.06 -8.07 10.63
N LYS A 237 0.78 -7.69 10.80
CA LYS A 237 0.08 -7.90 12.08
C LYS A 237 0.13 -9.38 12.41
N SER A 238 1.00 -9.73 13.34
CA SER A 238 1.17 -11.07 13.85
C SER A 238 0.82 -11.04 15.32
N ASP A 239 0.02 -11.99 15.78
CA ASP A 239 -0.28 -12.16 17.20
C ASP A 239 0.91 -12.76 17.99
N TYR A 240 2.07 -12.90 17.33
CA TYR A 240 3.27 -13.53 17.84
C TYR A 240 4.42 -12.54 17.96
N ILE A 241 5.21 -12.71 19.03
CA ILE A 241 6.45 -11.96 19.28
C ILE A 241 7.58 -12.59 18.43
N ARG A 242 8.36 -11.77 17.73
CA ARG A 242 9.49 -12.18 16.88
C ARG A 242 10.81 -11.60 17.36
N ASN A 243 11.92 -12.17 16.91
CA ASN A 243 13.24 -11.56 17.03
C ASN A 243 13.25 -10.17 16.36
N GLY A 244 13.80 -9.18 17.05
CA GLY A 244 13.85 -7.79 16.59
C GLY A 244 12.62 -6.96 16.97
N ASP A 245 11.53 -7.57 17.45
CA ASP A 245 10.34 -6.81 17.87
C ASP A 245 10.66 -5.89 19.05
N ILE A 246 10.13 -4.66 18.97
CA ILE A 246 10.16 -3.71 20.08
C ILE A 246 8.91 -3.91 20.93
N VAL A 247 9.10 -4.37 22.16
CA VAL A 247 8.03 -4.68 23.11
C VAL A 247 8.04 -3.71 24.28
N ILE A 248 6.85 -3.47 24.85
CA ILE A 248 6.67 -2.70 26.08
C ILE A 248 6.50 -3.67 27.23
N ILE A 249 7.44 -3.67 28.17
CA ILE A 249 7.33 -4.45 29.40
C ILE A 249 6.59 -3.59 30.42
N ARG A 250 5.50 -4.13 30.97
CA ARG A 250 4.66 -3.47 31.97
C ARG A 250 4.70 -4.22 33.30
N ASN A 251 4.49 -3.51 34.40
CA ASN A 251 4.30 -4.13 35.71
C ASN A 251 2.86 -4.71 35.84
N SER A 252 2.59 -5.36 36.98
CA SER A 252 1.26 -5.90 37.30
C SER A 252 0.13 -4.87 37.33
N ASP A 253 0.46 -3.60 37.54
CA ASP A 253 -0.49 -2.47 37.56
C ASP A 253 -0.62 -1.80 36.18
N ASN A 254 -0.08 -2.42 35.14
CA ASN A 254 -0.10 -1.95 33.75
C ASN A 254 0.72 -0.68 33.48
N ASN A 255 1.60 -0.28 34.41
CA ASN A 255 2.56 0.80 34.22
C ASN A 255 3.73 0.33 33.37
N ILE A 256 4.20 1.18 32.45
CA ILE A 256 5.36 0.89 31.61
C ILE A 256 6.61 0.87 32.48
N LEU A 257 7.30 -0.28 32.50
CA LEU A 257 8.61 -0.42 33.14
C LEU A 257 9.72 -0.03 32.16
N VAL A 258 9.70 -0.62 30.96
CA VAL A 258 10.79 -0.48 30.01
C VAL A 258 10.36 -0.85 28.59
N TYR A 259 11.08 -0.32 27.60
CA TYR A 259 11.01 -0.77 26.22
C TYR A 259 12.16 -1.73 25.95
N GLY A 260 11.93 -2.82 25.23
CA GLY A 260 12.97 -3.80 24.96
C GLY A 260 12.89 -4.36 23.55
N ILE A 261 14.02 -4.87 23.05
CA ILE A 261 14.10 -5.60 21.78
C ILE A 261 14.17 -7.09 22.08
N VAL A 262 13.33 -7.88 21.43
CA VAL A 262 13.39 -9.34 21.55
C VAL A 262 14.62 -9.84 20.81
N VAL A 263 15.50 -10.55 21.52
CA VAL A 263 16.74 -11.10 20.94
C VAL A 263 16.75 -12.63 20.91
N THR A 264 15.68 -13.27 21.40
CA THR A 264 15.51 -14.71 21.24
C THR A 264 15.40 -15.05 19.74
N PRO A 265 16.21 -15.98 19.20
CA PRO A 265 16.10 -16.40 17.80
C PRO A 265 14.71 -16.94 17.48
N ASP A 266 14.24 -16.72 16.24
CA ASP A 266 12.88 -17.10 15.88
C ASP A 266 12.64 -18.62 15.96
N CYS A 267 13.64 -19.44 15.63
CA CYS A 267 13.57 -20.91 15.76
C CYS A 267 13.33 -21.40 17.20
N ASP A 268 13.73 -20.59 18.20
CA ASP A 268 13.47 -20.89 19.60
C ASP A 268 12.05 -20.44 19.97
N LEU A 269 11.63 -19.25 19.52
CA LEU A 269 10.28 -18.69 19.73
C LEU A 269 9.17 -19.58 19.17
N GLU A 270 9.44 -20.30 18.08
CA GLU A 270 8.58 -21.32 17.45
C GLU A 270 8.24 -22.50 18.35
N THR A 271 9.04 -22.78 19.38
CA THR A 271 8.76 -23.93 20.23
C THR A 271 7.61 -23.61 21.19
N THR A 272 6.60 -24.47 21.28
CA THR A 272 5.53 -24.39 22.30
C THR A 272 6.05 -24.43 23.75
N LYS A 273 7.36 -24.61 23.95
CA LYS A 273 8.07 -24.68 25.22
C LYS A 273 9.12 -23.58 25.38
N THR A 274 9.04 -22.46 24.67
CA THR A 274 9.92 -21.32 24.90
C THR A 274 9.72 -20.81 26.33
N ARG A 275 10.55 -21.29 27.26
CA ARG A 275 10.41 -21.00 28.69
C ARG A 275 10.78 -19.55 29.01
N PHE A 276 11.57 -18.90 28.16
CA PHE A 276 12.10 -17.57 28.38
C PHE A 276 12.20 -16.81 27.06
N ILE A 277 11.64 -15.60 27.02
CA ILE A 277 11.88 -14.61 25.95
C ILE A 277 12.97 -13.68 26.47
N ASN A 278 14.11 -13.68 25.80
CA ASN A 278 15.22 -12.78 26.09
C ASN A 278 14.89 -11.43 25.45
N ILE A 279 14.76 -10.42 26.30
CA ILE A 279 14.48 -9.05 25.90
C ILE A 279 15.66 -8.19 26.34
N LEU A 280 16.29 -7.53 25.38
CA LEU A 280 17.32 -6.55 25.63
C LEU A 280 16.67 -5.19 25.87
N GLU A 281 16.81 -4.68 27.09
CA GLU A 281 16.33 -3.35 27.46
C GLU A 281 16.93 -2.26 26.55
N ILE A 282 16.07 -1.44 25.96
CA ILE A 282 16.46 -0.26 25.20
C ILE A 282 16.81 0.84 26.21
N ARG A 283 18.11 1.09 26.37
CA ARG A 283 18.60 2.21 27.18
C ARG A 283 18.75 3.45 26.32
N ASN A 284 18.37 4.59 26.89
CA ASN A 284 18.52 5.88 26.24
C ASN A 284 20.02 6.20 26.15
N VAL A 285 20.61 6.11 24.95
CA VAL A 285 22.00 6.48 24.72
C VAL A 285 22.03 7.99 24.52
N THR A 286 22.36 8.75 25.57
CA THR A 286 22.66 10.18 25.42
C THR A 286 23.90 10.36 24.56
N ASP A 287 23.95 11.39 23.70
CA ASP A 287 25.03 11.64 22.72
C ASP A 287 26.46 11.56 23.28
N ILE A 288 26.64 11.76 24.59
CA ILE A 288 27.93 11.63 25.30
C ILE A 288 28.48 10.19 25.26
N ALA A 289 27.63 9.17 25.18
CA ALA A 289 28.01 7.76 25.15
C ALA A 289 28.37 7.24 23.74
N GLN A 290 28.30 8.08 22.70
CA GLN A 290 28.73 7.73 21.34
C GLN A 290 30.25 7.83 21.11
N ASN A 291 31.04 8.13 22.16
CA ASN A 291 32.48 7.96 22.07
C ASN A 291 32.81 6.46 21.97
N ALA A 292 33.32 6.04 20.81
CA ALA A 292 33.60 4.65 20.42
C ALA A 292 34.44 3.80 21.40
N ASN A 293 35.01 4.40 22.45
CA ASN A 293 35.74 3.73 23.51
C ASN A 293 34.83 3.18 24.63
N GLU A 294 33.66 3.77 24.91
CA GLU A 294 32.72 3.24 25.91
C GLU A 294 31.87 2.10 25.36
N ALA A 295 31.48 2.14 24.08
CA ALA A 295 30.75 1.05 23.43
C ALA A 295 31.52 -0.30 23.48
N LYS A 296 32.85 -0.27 23.39
CA LYS A 296 33.71 -1.46 23.56
C LYS A 296 33.71 -2.02 24.99
N SER A 297 33.49 -1.18 26.00
CA SER A 297 33.39 -1.63 27.39
C SER A 297 32.06 -2.33 27.66
N ILE A 298 30.96 -1.79 27.10
CA ILE A 298 29.63 -2.38 27.23
C ILE A 298 29.58 -3.76 26.54
N ILE A 299 30.22 -3.92 25.37
CA ILE A 299 30.26 -5.21 24.65
C ILE A 299 31.11 -6.27 25.40
N LYS A 300 32.11 -5.89 26.20
CA LYS A 300 32.92 -6.84 26.97
C LYS A 300 32.15 -7.53 28.08
N ASP A 301 31.17 -6.85 28.68
CA ASP A 301 30.35 -7.43 29.75
C ASP A 301 29.37 -8.50 29.22
N PHE A 302 29.04 -8.47 27.91
CA PHE A 302 28.20 -9.50 27.27
C PHE A 302 28.94 -10.79 26.92
N ASN A 303 30.27 -10.80 26.85
CA ASN A 303 31.06 -11.98 26.49
C ASN A 303 31.55 -12.81 27.69
N ASN A 304 31.23 -12.39 28.92
CA ASN A 304 31.61 -13.08 30.16
C ASN A 304 30.39 -13.55 30.99
N GLY A 305 29.20 -13.62 30.39
CA GLY A 305 28.00 -14.22 30.95
C GLY A 305 27.77 -15.63 30.45
#